data_AF-A0A242N6G2-F1
#
_entry.id   AF-A0A242N6G2-F1
#
_cell.length_a   1.000
_cell.length_b   1.000
_cell.length_c   1.000
_cell.angle_alpha   90.00
_cell.angle_beta   90.00
_cell.angle_gamma   90.00
#
_symmetry.space_group_name_H-M   'P 1'
#
loop_
_entity.id
_entity.type
_entity.pdbx_description
1 polymer ?
#
loop_
_entity_poly.entity_id
_entity_poly.type
_entity_poly.pdbx_seq_one_letter_code
_entity_poly.pdbx_strand_id
1 'polypeptide(L)'
;MNTQLSNRCRTSLYRVIFGKPDSSEERIVFVMAGSREAASRRATSVLAALFDIDPPEVYLYNLASFVDLVRGCAQPSLLRRV
;
A
#
# COMPACT_ATOMS: atom_id res chain seq x y z
N MET A 1 0.63 -8.89 -26.34
CA MET A 1 -0.31 -9.22 -25.24
C MET A 1 -0.57 -7.96 -24.45
N ASN A 2 -1.82 -7.48 -24.41
CA ASN A 2 -2.19 -6.37 -23.55
C ASN A 2 -2.66 -6.96 -22.20
N THR A 3 -1.75 -7.09 -21.24
CA THR A 3 -2.04 -7.67 -19.92
C THR A 3 -2.79 -6.66 -19.08
N GLN A 4 -4.11 -6.62 -19.24
CA GLN A 4 -4.98 -5.78 -18.44
C GLN A 4 -5.24 -6.44 -17.08
N LEU A 5 -5.12 -5.64 -16.01
CA LEU A 5 -5.57 -6.07 -14.68
C LEU A 5 -7.08 -6.35 -14.70
N SER A 6 -7.47 -7.42 -14.02
CA SER A 6 -8.88 -7.78 -13.82
C SER A 6 -9.64 -6.64 -13.12
N ASN A 7 -10.96 -6.57 -13.35
CA ASN A 7 -11.82 -5.60 -12.66
C ASN A 7 -11.66 -5.69 -11.14
N ARG A 8 -11.52 -6.90 -10.60
CA ARG A 8 -11.30 -7.13 -9.17
C ARG A 8 -10.04 -6.41 -8.67
N CYS A 9 -8.94 -6.48 -9.40
CA CYS A 9 -7.72 -5.74 -9.04
C CYS A 9 -7.95 -4.23 -9.10
N ARG A 10 -8.64 -3.73 -10.12
CA ARG A 10 -8.89 -2.28 -10.27
C ARG A 10 -9.74 -1.69 -9.15
N THR A 11 -10.65 -2.48 -8.57
CA THR A 11 -11.58 -2.01 -7.53
C THR A 11 -11.13 -2.31 -6.11
N SER A 12 -10.25 -3.30 -5.91
CA SER A 12 -9.98 -3.85 -4.58
C SER A 12 -8.50 -3.98 -4.24
N LEU A 13 -7.59 -3.58 -5.14
CA LEU A 13 -6.16 -3.57 -4.87
C LEU A 13 -5.76 -2.28 -4.16
N TYR A 14 -5.00 -2.44 -3.08
CA TYR A 14 -4.38 -1.35 -2.35
C TYR A 14 -2.87 -1.58 -2.27
N ARG A 15 -2.10 -0.51 -2.48
CA ARG A 15 -0.68 -0.45 -2.12
C ARG A 15 -0.56 0.10 -0.72
N VAL A 16 0.20 -0.58 0.11
CA VAL A 16 0.57 -0.14 1.45
C VAL A 16 2.07 0.05 1.51
N ILE A 17 2.51 1.21 2.00
CA ILE A 17 3.91 1.47 2.34
C ILE A 17 4.01 1.44 3.86
N PHE A 18 4.94 0.67 4.39
CA PHE A 18 5.19 0.55 5.81
C PHE A 18 6.70 0.58 6.08
N GLY A 19 7.05 0.90 7.33
CA GLY A 19 8.44 0.95 7.79
C GLY A 19 8.48 1.44 9.23
N LYS A 20 9.66 1.45 9.84
CA LYS A 20 9.82 2.04 11.17
C LYS A 20 9.86 3.56 11.05
N PRO A 21 9.16 4.32 11.91
CA PRO A 21 9.45 5.74 12.07
C PRO A 21 10.97 5.85 12.29
N ASP A 22 11.66 6.64 11.47
CA ASP A 22 13.12 6.83 11.44
C ASP A 22 13.96 5.80 10.66
N SER A 23 13.35 4.87 9.91
CA SER A 23 14.05 4.01 8.96
C SER A 23 13.84 4.48 7.52
N SER A 24 14.91 4.51 6.73
CA SER A 24 14.85 4.71 5.28
C SER A 24 14.39 3.45 4.52
N GLU A 25 14.20 2.32 5.21
CA GLU A 25 13.69 1.09 4.61
C GLU A 25 12.16 1.12 4.50
N GLU A 26 11.67 1.80 3.47
CA GLU A 26 10.27 1.67 3.06
C GLU A 26 10.03 0.31 2.41
N ARG A 27 8.99 -0.39 2.86
CA ARG A 27 8.56 -1.67 2.31
C ARG A 27 7.17 -1.53 1.71
N ILE A 28 6.99 -2.12 0.54
CA ILE A 28 5.76 -2.01 -0.24
C ILE A 28 5.05 -3.36 -0.26
N VAL A 29 3.78 -3.38 0.14
CA VAL A 29 2.92 -4.56 0.02
C VAL A 29 1.64 -4.23 -0.75
N PHE A 30 1.13 -5.21 -1.48
CA PHE A 30 -0.12 -5.10 -2.21
C PHE A 30 -1.16 -6.01 -1.57
N VAL A 31 -2.31 -5.45 -1.21
CA VAL A 31 -3.36 -6.17 -0.49
C VAL A 31 -4.69 -6.03 -1.23
N MET A 32 -5.40 -7.15 -1.36
CA MET A 32 -6.77 -7.17 -1.87
C MET A 32 -7.75 -6.97 -0.70
N ALA A 33 -8.61 -5.96 -0.78
CA ALA A 33 -9.60 -5.66 0.25
C ALA A 33 -10.84 -4.97 -0.33
N GLY A 34 -12.00 -5.15 0.33
CA GLY A 34 -13.25 -4.49 -0.05
C GLY A 34 -13.34 -3.02 0.36
N SER A 35 -12.46 -2.57 1.26
CA SER A 35 -12.40 -1.18 1.71
C SER A 35 -10.99 -0.82 2.15
N ARG A 36 -10.73 0.48 2.33
CA ARG A 36 -9.45 1.00 2.83
C ARG A 36 -9.17 0.54 4.26
N GLU A 37 -10.18 0.50 5.13
CA GLU A 37 -10.08 0.05 6.51
C GLU A 37 -9.78 -1.45 6.59
N ALA A 38 -10.39 -2.25 5.69
CA ALA A 38 -10.08 -3.66 5.57
C ALA A 38 -8.66 -3.89 5.05
N ALA A 39 -8.17 -3.07 4.11
CA ALA A 39 -6.80 -3.13 3.63
C ALA A 39 -5.80 -2.81 4.75
N SER A 40 -6.04 -1.73 5.49
CA SER A 40 -5.22 -1.30 6.62
C SER A 40 -5.11 -2.41 7.68
N ARG A 41 -6.24 -2.93 8.18
CA ARG A 41 -6.25 -4.01 9.18
C ARG A 41 -5.54 -5.26 8.70
N ARG A 42 -5.75 -5.67 7.45
CA ARG A 42 -5.08 -6.83 6.86
C ARG A 42 -3.57 -6.63 6.77
N ALA A 43 -3.13 -5.47 6.28
CA ALA A 43 -1.72 -5.15 6.19
C ALA A 43 -1.08 -5.13 7.58
N THR A 44 -1.65 -4.40 8.54
CA THR A 44 -1.16 -4.34 9.92
C THR A 44 -1.03 -5.72 10.53
N SER A 45 -2.06 -6.56 10.45
CA SER A 45 -2.04 -7.91 11.03
C SER A 45 -0.98 -8.82 10.41
N VAL A 46 -0.83 -8.79 9.08
CA VAL A 46 0.18 -9.61 8.38
C VAL A 46 1.59 -9.11 8.69
N LEU A 47 1.80 -7.79 8.70
CA LEU A 47 3.10 -7.19 8.93
C LEU A 47 3.56 -7.40 10.38
N ALA A 48 2.67 -7.24 11.35
CA ALA A 48 2.92 -7.56 12.74
C ALA A 48 3.43 -9.00 12.89
N ALA A 49 2.75 -9.96 12.27
CA ALA A 49 3.12 -11.37 12.32
C ALA A 49 4.44 -11.68 11.59
N LEU A 50 4.71 -11.06 10.44
CA LEU A 50 5.92 -11.32 9.65
C LEU A 50 7.20 -10.75 10.29
N PHE A 51 7.07 -9.67 11.05
CA PHE A 51 8.20 -8.96 11.63
C PHE A 51 8.32 -9.09 13.15
N ASP A 52 7.43 -9.87 13.77
CA ASP A 52 7.37 -10.04 15.23
C ASP A 52 7.25 -8.68 15.95
N ILE A 53 6.31 -7.86 15.47
CA ILE A 53 6.03 -6.50 15.98
C ILE A 53 4.61 -6.47 16.50
N ASP A 54 4.37 -5.76 17.60
CA ASP A 54 3.01 -5.54 18.10
C ASP A 54 2.17 -4.74 17.09
N PRO A 55 0.92 -5.14 16.80
CA PRO A 55 0.09 -4.45 15.79
C PRO A 55 -0.04 -2.92 15.95
N PRO A 56 -0.12 -2.35 17.16
CA PRO A 56 -0.09 -0.89 17.36
C PRO A 56 1.22 -0.21 16.96
N GLU A 57 2.33 -0.93 16.94
CA GLU A 57 3.65 -0.42 16.56
C GLU A 57 3.90 -0.48 15.04
N VAL A 58 3.00 -1.13 14.28
CA VAL A 58 3.08 -1.15 12.82
C VAL A 58 2.67 0.21 12.26
N TYR A 59 3.65 0.95 11.76
CA TYR A 59 3.41 2.24 11.14
C TYR A 59 3.20 2.12 9.62
N LEU A 60 2.02 2.51 9.15
CA LEU A 60 1.66 2.55 7.73
C LEU A 60 1.78 3.99 7.20
N TYR A 61 2.80 4.25 6.38
CA TYR A 61 3.06 5.57 5.79
C TYR A 61 2.05 5.99 4.74
N ASN A 62 1.64 5.03 3.91
CA ASN A 62 0.77 5.30 2.78
C ASN A 62 -0.14 4.12 2.51
N LEU A 63 -1.41 4.40 2.24
CA LEU A 63 -2.40 3.43 1.83
C LEU A 63 -3.18 3.98 0.64
N ALA A 64 -2.81 3.53 -0.56
CA ALA A 64 -3.36 4.02 -1.81
C ALA A 64 -4.16 2.92 -2.51
N SER A 65 -5.40 3.21 -2.91
CA SER A 65 -6.15 2.32 -3.80
C SER A 65 -5.56 2.34 -5.22
N PHE A 66 -5.87 1.35 -6.04
CA PHE A 66 -5.49 1.37 -7.46
C PHE A 66 -5.90 2.67 -8.17
N VAL A 67 -7.09 3.20 -7.87
CA VAL A 67 -7.57 4.48 -8.43
C VAL A 67 -6.68 5.65 -8.01
N ASP A 68 -6.27 5.69 -6.74
CA ASP A 68 -5.36 6.72 -6.22
C ASP A 68 -3.99 6.66 -6.93
N LEU A 69 -3.48 5.45 -7.17
CA LEU A 69 -2.20 5.23 -7.84
C LEU A 69 -2.24 5.71 -9.30
N VAL A 70 -3.28 5.34 -10.04
CA VAL A 70 -3.44 5.76 -11.44
C VAL A 70 -3.60 7.29 -11.54
N ARG A 71 -4.36 7.90 -10.63
CA ARG A 71 -4.54 9.36 -10.58
C ARG A 71 -3.23 10.08 -10.21
N GLY A 72 -2.46 9.55 -9.27
CA GLY A 72 -1.16 10.10 -8.89
C GLY A 72 -0.12 10.04 -10.01
N CYS A 73 -0.12 8.98 -10.81
CA CYS A 73 0.74 8.88 -12.00
C CYS A 73 0.35 9.87 -13.13
N ALA A 74 -0.87 10.42 -13.11
CA ALA A 74 -1.31 11.44 -14.04
C ALA A 74 -0.81 12.86 -13.67
N GLN A 75 -0.08 13.03 -12.55
CA GLN A 75 0.59 14.27 -12.17
C GLN A 75 2.12 14.11 -12.28
N PRO A 76 2.76 14.62 -13.36
CA PRO A 76 4.21 14.50 -13.58
C PRO A 76 5.11 15.21 -12.55
N SER A 77 4.55 16.02 -11.65
CA SER A 77 5.31 16.95 -10.81
C SER A 77 5.92 16.33 -9.53
N LEU A 78 5.61 15.08 -9.19
CA LEU A 78 6.13 14.40 -7.99
C LEU A 78 7.27 13.40 -8.26
N LEU A 79 7.66 13.20 -9.52
CA LEU A 79 8.78 12.31 -9.91
C LEU A 79 10.16 12.98 -9.94
N ARG A 80 10.28 14.24 -9.51
CA ARG A 80 11.56 14.95 -9.36
C ARG A 80 11.77 15.45 -7.93
N ARG A 81 12.16 14.56 -7.03
CA ARG A 81 13.06 14.90 -5.91
C ARG A 81 13.97 13.71 -5.64
N VAL A 82 15.03 13.63 -6.44
CA VAL A 82 16.36 13.17 -6.04
C VAL A 82 17.31 14.28 -6.45
#